data_AF-A0A5C7LB77-F1
#
_entry.id   AF-A0A5C7LB77-F1
#
_cell.length_a   1.000
_cell.length_b   1.000
_cell.length_c   1.000
_cell.angle_alpha   90.00
_cell.angle_beta   90.00
_cell.angle_gamma   90.00
#
_symmetry.space_group_name_H-M   'P 1'
#
loop_
_entity.id
_entity.type
_entity.pdbx_description
1 polymer ?
#
loop_
_entity_poly.entity_id
_entity_poly.type
_entity_poly.pdbx_seq_one_letter_code
_entity_poly.pdbx_strand_id
1 'polypeptide(L)'
;MASSQSLPEASALPSTKKKRIVRIMLFFLSLGLIAGVVFAVKAGFIFNKISLGEDGIFKNIVKTLPGVKDQLKGEEEGRINVLLLGMRGENVPGGGLLADTIMVLSLHPKDMKKEGGDTARASLVSVPRDLYVKVPGREEQRKINAVYALGEERGKGGGIEDMRTIVGEVTGLDIPYAIVINFQGFTDLVNAIGGITVNLNESFSEGMQFREPHVCDANVYTVPTRPPQYEHKYYTRSEGTRYIAKSYLLCYNKDQEWGGGFELPGGANELDG
;
A
#
# COMPACT_ATOMS: atom_id res chain seq x y z
N MET A 1 -50.32 -63.27 58.41
CA MET A 1 -48.92 -63.00 58.78
C MET A 1 -48.01 -63.50 57.66
N ALA A 2 -47.56 -62.60 56.79
CA ALA A 2 -46.43 -62.82 55.90
C ALA A 2 -45.90 -61.44 55.48
N SER A 3 -44.59 -61.33 55.55
CA SER A 3 -43.76 -60.14 55.42
C SER A 3 -43.69 -59.62 53.97
N SER A 4 -43.77 -58.30 53.78
CA SER A 4 -43.29 -57.63 52.57
C SER A 4 -42.57 -56.35 52.97
N GLN A 5 -41.25 -56.45 53.18
CA GLN A 5 -40.37 -55.29 53.30
C GLN A 5 -40.04 -54.79 51.90
N SER A 6 -40.48 -53.57 51.57
CA SER A 6 -40.01 -52.82 50.40
C SER A 6 -38.69 -52.12 50.73
N LEU A 7 -37.66 -52.37 49.94
CA LEU A 7 -36.38 -51.64 49.96
C LEU A 7 -36.57 -50.20 49.45
N PRO A 8 -35.86 -49.19 49.99
CA PRO A 8 -35.92 -47.83 49.46
C PRO A 8 -35.11 -47.67 48.16
N GLU A 9 -35.69 -46.91 47.24
CA GLU A 9 -35.11 -46.47 45.97
C GLU A 9 -33.81 -45.66 46.16
N ALA A 10 -32.76 -46.05 45.44
CA ALA A 10 -31.49 -45.33 45.41
C ALA A 10 -31.63 -44.01 44.64
N SER A 11 -31.51 -42.88 45.34
CA SER A 11 -31.45 -41.55 44.73
C SER A 11 -30.15 -41.36 43.93
N ALA A 12 -30.27 -41.11 42.62
CA ALA A 12 -29.14 -40.84 41.74
C ALA A 12 -28.41 -39.54 42.10
N LEU A 13 -27.09 -39.60 42.31
CA LEU A 13 -26.24 -38.42 42.54
C LEU A 13 -26.07 -37.58 41.24
N PRO A 14 -26.13 -36.24 41.32
CA PRO A 14 -26.07 -35.38 40.14
C PRO A 14 -24.65 -35.34 39.54
N SER A 15 -24.54 -35.52 38.21
CA SER A 15 -23.27 -35.58 37.50
C SER A 15 -22.52 -34.24 37.50
N THR A 16 -21.38 -34.20 38.17
CA THR A 16 -20.53 -33.02 38.37
C THR A 16 -19.80 -32.56 37.10
N LYS A 17 -19.75 -33.39 36.05
CA LYS A 17 -19.09 -33.08 34.77
C LYS A 17 -19.84 -32.02 33.95
N LYS A 18 -21.19 -32.01 33.95
CA LYS A 18 -21.99 -31.02 33.21
C LYS A 18 -21.77 -29.59 33.71
N LYS A 19 -21.64 -29.40 35.02
CA LYS A 19 -21.41 -28.07 35.63
C LYS A 19 -20.03 -27.48 35.30
N ARG A 20 -19.02 -28.34 35.06
CA ARG A 20 -17.66 -27.90 34.69
C ARG A 20 -17.60 -27.44 33.23
N ILE A 21 -18.29 -28.13 32.32
CA ILE A 21 -18.35 -27.75 30.90
C ILE A 21 -19.11 -26.43 30.71
N VAL A 22 -20.21 -26.22 31.42
CA VAL A 22 -20.97 -24.95 31.37
C VAL A 22 -20.13 -23.77 31.86
N ARG A 23 -19.32 -23.95 32.91
CA ARG A 23 -18.40 -22.89 33.38
C ARG A 23 -17.29 -22.56 32.38
N ILE A 24 -16.76 -23.57 31.68
CA ILE A 24 -15.75 -23.37 30.63
C ILE A 24 -16.37 -22.63 29.43
N MET A 25 -17.58 -23.00 29.00
CA MET A 25 -18.28 -22.27 27.94
C MET A 25 -18.57 -20.83 28.32
N LEU A 26 -19.05 -20.57 29.54
CA LEU A 26 -19.31 -19.21 30.03
C LEU A 26 -18.02 -18.36 30.10
N PHE A 27 -16.89 -18.98 30.45
CA PHE A 27 -15.59 -18.32 30.44
C PHE A 27 -15.18 -17.89 29.03
N PHE A 28 -15.24 -18.79 28.03
CA PHE A 28 -14.93 -18.44 26.64
C PHE A 28 -15.93 -17.46 26.03
N LEU A 29 -17.22 -17.55 26.37
CA LEU A 29 -18.23 -16.58 25.96
C LEU A 29 -17.92 -15.19 26.52
N SER A 30 -17.52 -15.10 27.80
CA SER A 30 -17.12 -13.83 28.42
C SER A 30 -15.84 -13.26 27.80
N LEU A 31 -14.88 -14.13 27.44
CA LEU A 31 -13.64 -13.72 26.77
C LEU A 31 -13.91 -13.19 25.36
N GLY A 32 -14.81 -13.85 24.61
CA GLY A 32 -15.26 -13.39 23.29
C GLY A 32 -16.01 -12.06 23.35
N LEU A 33 -16.84 -11.85 24.38
CA LEU A 33 -17.56 -10.60 24.59
C LEU A 33 -16.61 -9.45 24.94
N ILE A 34 -15.62 -9.70 25.81
CA ILE A 34 -14.58 -8.72 26.14
C ILE A 34 -13.72 -8.39 24.91
N ALA A 35 -13.33 -9.39 24.12
CA ALA A 35 -12.60 -9.17 22.88
C ALA A 35 -13.44 -8.37 21.85
N GLY A 36 -14.73 -8.68 21.73
CA GLY A 36 -15.66 -7.94 20.88
C GLY A 36 -15.85 -6.49 21.31
N VAL A 37 -15.94 -6.22 22.62
CA VAL A 37 -16.03 -4.86 23.17
C VAL A 37 -14.71 -4.11 22.98
N VAL A 38 -13.55 -4.75 23.21
CA VAL A 38 -12.23 -4.13 22.95
C VAL A 38 -12.05 -3.83 21.47
N PHE A 39 -12.50 -4.72 20.59
CA PHE A 39 -12.48 -4.52 19.13
C PHE A 39 -13.42 -3.38 18.71
N ALA A 40 -14.66 -3.34 19.21
CA ALA A 40 -15.61 -2.28 18.94
C ALA A 40 -15.16 -0.92 19.50
N VAL A 41 -14.51 -0.89 20.66
CA VAL A 41 -13.93 0.32 21.23
C VAL A 41 -12.72 0.77 20.41
N LYS A 42 -11.81 -0.12 19.98
CA LYS A 42 -10.68 0.25 19.12
C LYS A 42 -11.14 0.72 17.74
N ALA A 43 -12.07 0.01 17.12
CA ALA A 43 -12.68 0.41 15.85
C ALA A 43 -13.42 1.74 15.99
N GLY A 44 -14.24 1.91 17.04
CA GLY A 44 -14.94 3.16 17.34
C GLY A 44 -13.99 4.33 17.66
N PHE A 45 -12.84 4.09 18.30
CA PHE A 45 -11.81 5.11 18.53
C PHE A 45 -11.05 5.48 17.25
N ILE A 46 -10.96 4.57 16.29
CA ILE A 46 -10.40 4.83 14.95
C ILE A 46 -11.44 5.57 14.09
N PHE A 47 -12.70 5.15 14.10
CA PHE A 47 -13.80 5.80 13.36
C PHE A 47 -14.15 7.19 13.91
N ASN A 48 -14.17 7.41 15.24
CA ASN A 48 -14.36 8.75 15.81
C ASN A 48 -13.15 9.68 15.60
N LYS A 49 -11.99 9.15 15.21
CA LYS A 49 -10.83 9.95 14.77
C LYS A 49 -10.84 10.22 13.26
N ILE A 50 -11.71 9.57 12.50
CA ILE A 50 -11.99 9.91 11.11
C ILE A 50 -13.31 10.68 11.09
N SER A 51 -13.39 11.75 11.90
CA SER A 51 -14.38 12.79 11.63
C SER A 51 -13.94 13.43 10.32
N LEU A 52 -14.69 13.15 9.25
CA LEU A 52 -14.61 13.75 7.92
C LEU A 52 -14.93 15.26 7.99
N GLY A 53 -14.09 16.00 8.68
CA GLY A 53 -14.02 17.45 8.69
C GLY A 53 -12.62 17.87 8.33
N GLU A 54 -12.50 18.98 7.58
CA GLU A 54 -11.24 19.52 7.04
C GLU A 54 -10.11 19.66 8.09
N ASP A 55 -10.44 19.75 9.38
CA ASP A 55 -9.49 19.87 10.49
C ASP A 55 -9.05 18.54 11.14
N GLY A 56 -9.78 17.44 10.91
CA GLY A 56 -9.64 16.18 11.65
C GLY A 56 -8.52 15.28 11.13
N ILE A 57 -8.43 15.14 9.81
CA ILE A 57 -7.45 14.28 9.14
C ILE A 57 -6.04 14.84 9.34
N PHE A 58 -5.86 16.16 9.21
CA PHE A 58 -4.56 16.82 9.39
C PHE A 58 -4.05 16.73 10.83
N LYS A 59 -4.86 17.09 11.84
CA LYS A 59 -4.44 16.99 13.24
C LYS A 59 -4.12 15.55 13.66
N ASN A 60 -4.81 14.57 13.10
CA ASN A 60 -4.57 13.18 13.44
C ASN A 60 -3.33 12.62 12.74
N ILE A 61 -3.08 12.94 11.46
CA ILE A 61 -1.83 12.61 10.76
C ILE A 61 -0.62 13.24 11.48
N VAL A 62 -0.73 14.52 11.85
CA VAL A 62 0.30 15.28 12.56
C VAL A 62 0.63 14.70 13.93
N LYS A 63 -0.39 14.27 14.70
CA LYS A 63 -0.19 13.65 16.03
C LYS A 63 0.34 12.23 15.96
N THR A 64 0.22 11.54 14.83
CA THR A 64 0.76 10.18 14.64
C THR A 64 2.21 10.16 14.15
N LEU A 65 2.80 11.29 13.77
CA LEU A 65 4.20 11.36 13.37
C LEU A 65 5.12 11.32 14.61
N PRO A 66 6.02 10.32 14.73
CA PRO A 66 6.91 10.21 15.87
C PRO A 66 7.92 11.37 15.89
N GLY A 67 7.99 12.10 17.01
CA GLY A 67 8.97 13.16 17.24
C GLY A 67 8.49 14.60 17.00
N VAL A 68 7.22 14.82 16.66
CA VAL A 68 6.66 16.17 16.50
C VAL A 68 6.27 16.76 17.86
N LYS A 69 6.99 17.77 18.33
CA LYS A 69 6.57 18.67 19.42
C LYS A 69 5.79 19.82 18.80
N ASP A 70 4.50 19.93 19.08
CA ASP A 70 3.49 21.01 18.88
C ASP A 70 3.54 21.96 17.66
N GLN A 71 4.69 22.25 17.04
CA GLN A 71 4.86 23.00 15.80
C GLN A 71 5.51 22.12 14.73
N LEU A 72 4.90 22.07 13.55
CA LEU A 72 5.48 21.37 12.39
C LEU A 72 6.53 22.26 11.72
N LYS A 73 7.61 21.65 11.24
CA LYS A 73 8.58 22.34 10.39
C LYS A 73 7.87 22.78 9.10
N GLY A 74 7.95 24.08 8.79
CA GLY A 74 7.23 24.72 7.69
C GLY A 74 5.88 25.36 8.06
N GLU A 75 5.34 25.10 9.26
CA GLU A 75 4.09 25.75 9.71
C GLU A 75 4.27 27.27 9.90
N GLU A 76 5.41 27.70 10.44
CA GLU A 76 5.74 29.13 10.58
C GLU A 76 6.04 29.80 9.23
N GLU A 77 6.53 29.04 8.26
CA GLU A 77 6.76 29.48 6.88
C GLU A 77 5.44 29.46 6.06
N GLY A 78 4.34 29.02 6.68
CA GLY A 78 3.02 28.95 6.10
C GLY A 78 2.80 27.76 5.15
N ARG A 79 3.75 26.83 5.01
CA ARG A 79 3.63 25.66 4.13
C ARG A 79 4.27 24.42 4.72
N ILE A 80 3.51 23.34 4.78
CA ILE A 80 3.99 22.02 5.19
C ILE A 80 4.05 21.13 3.95
N ASN A 81 5.25 20.70 3.57
CA ASN A 81 5.45 19.81 2.43
C ASN A 81 5.72 18.37 2.92
N VAL A 82 4.98 17.42 2.34
CA VAL A 82 5.08 15.99 2.65
C VAL A 82 5.36 15.23 1.36
N LEU A 83 6.45 14.48 1.33
CA LEU A 83 6.73 13.55 0.25
C LEU A 83 5.89 12.29 0.40
N LEU A 84 5.20 11.88 -0.66
CA LEU A 84 4.44 10.64 -0.73
C LEU A 84 5.13 9.71 -1.73
N LEU A 85 5.53 8.52 -1.26
CA LEU A 85 6.19 7.50 -2.05
C LEU A 85 5.35 6.23 -2.09
N GLY A 86 5.02 5.76 -3.29
CA GLY A 86 4.37 4.47 -3.53
C GLY A 86 5.36 3.47 -4.11
N MET A 87 5.42 2.26 -3.54
CA MET A 87 6.32 1.18 -3.97
C MET A 87 5.65 -0.19 -3.91
N ARG A 88 6.25 -1.20 -4.53
CA ARG A 88 5.72 -2.57 -4.49
C ARG A 88 5.89 -3.21 -3.10
N GLY A 89 7.02 -2.93 -2.43
CA GLY A 89 7.34 -3.35 -1.06
C GLY A 89 8.61 -4.19 -0.94
N GLU A 90 9.22 -4.21 0.26
CA GLU A 90 10.51 -4.89 0.55
C GLU A 90 10.57 -6.38 0.16
N ASN A 91 9.44 -7.10 0.27
CA ASN A 91 9.37 -8.54 0.01
C ASN A 91 9.09 -8.89 -1.46
N VAL A 92 9.11 -7.91 -2.37
CA VAL A 92 8.80 -8.12 -3.79
C VAL A 92 10.12 -8.21 -4.60
N PRO A 93 10.39 -9.35 -5.27
CA PRO A 93 11.58 -9.50 -6.09
C PRO A 93 11.55 -8.56 -7.29
N GLY A 94 12.73 -8.21 -7.81
CA GLY A 94 12.85 -7.40 -9.03
C GLY A 94 12.58 -5.90 -8.81
N GLY A 95 13.06 -5.33 -7.71
CA GLY A 95 12.98 -3.89 -7.47
C GLY A 95 11.78 -3.46 -6.62
N GLY A 96 11.44 -4.22 -5.58
CA GLY A 96 10.33 -3.88 -4.68
C GLY A 96 10.42 -2.50 -4.00
N LEU A 97 11.64 -1.95 -3.89
CA LEU A 97 11.91 -0.63 -3.33
C LEU A 97 11.99 0.51 -4.37
N LEU A 98 11.69 0.24 -5.64
CA LEU A 98 11.56 1.30 -6.63
C LEU A 98 10.29 2.11 -6.35
N ALA A 99 10.42 3.43 -6.31
CA ALA A 99 9.29 4.33 -6.11
C ALA A 99 8.53 4.55 -7.42
N ASP A 100 7.41 3.85 -7.59
CA ASP A 100 6.54 3.96 -8.77
C ASP A 100 5.66 5.20 -8.73
N THR A 101 5.31 5.67 -7.54
CA THR A 101 4.59 6.91 -7.32
C THR A 101 5.45 7.85 -6.49
N ILE A 102 5.65 9.07 -6.97
CA ILE A 102 6.38 10.12 -6.26
C ILE A 102 5.53 11.38 -6.34
N MET A 103 5.06 11.87 -5.21
CA MET A 103 4.24 13.08 -5.14
C MET A 103 4.64 13.96 -3.97
N VAL A 104 4.51 15.27 -4.12
CA VAL A 104 4.66 16.23 -3.03
C VAL A 104 3.29 16.81 -2.70
N LEU A 105 2.82 16.56 -1.48
CA LEU A 105 1.66 17.22 -0.90
C LEU A 105 2.14 18.49 -0.18
N SER A 106 1.74 19.65 -0.70
CA SER A 106 1.97 20.95 -0.07
C SER A 106 0.69 21.44 0.58
N LEU A 107 0.76 21.71 1.88
CA LEU A 107 -0.36 22.13 2.70
C LEU A 107 -0.11 23.55 3.18
N HIS A 108 -1.07 24.42 2.94
CA HIS A 108 -1.11 25.76 3.46
C HIS A 108 -2.23 25.81 4.50
N PRO A 109 -1.90 25.63 5.80
CA PRO A 109 -2.91 25.73 6.86
C PRO A 109 -3.39 27.17 6.95
N LYS A 110 -4.68 27.35 7.27
CA LYS A 110 -5.25 28.67 7.48
C LYS A 110 -4.53 29.36 8.64
N ASP A 111 -3.83 30.46 8.35
CA ASP A 111 -3.25 31.29 9.40
C ASP A 111 -4.34 32.15 10.06
N MET A 112 -4.81 31.69 11.22
CA MET A 112 -5.82 32.39 12.02
C MET A 112 -5.32 33.72 12.59
N LYS A 113 -4.01 34.03 12.48
CA LYS A 113 -3.40 35.28 13.00
C LYS A 113 -3.27 36.38 11.95
N LYS A 114 -3.52 36.10 10.66
CA LYS A 114 -3.45 37.11 9.59
C LYS A 114 -4.76 37.89 9.47
N GLU A 115 -4.69 39.20 9.75
CA GLU A 115 -5.76 40.15 9.42
C GLU A 115 -5.89 40.24 7.88
N GLY A 116 -7.02 39.78 7.35
CA GLY A 116 -7.29 39.74 5.90
C GLY A 116 -7.94 38.45 5.41
N GLY A 117 -8.01 37.41 6.24
CA GLY A 117 -8.66 36.14 5.93
C GLY A 117 -7.78 35.24 5.09
N ASP A 118 -7.05 34.33 5.73
CA ASP A 118 -6.35 33.28 5.03
C ASP A 118 -7.27 32.08 4.75
N THR A 119 -6.99 31.34 3.68
CA THR A 119 -7.77 30.16 3.27
C THR A 119 -6.86 28.96 3.28
N ALA A 120 -7.29 27.87 3.93
CA ALA A 120 -6.57 26.61 3.88
C ALA A 120 -6.52 26.11 2.43
N ARG A 121 -5.34 25.66 1.98
CA ARG A 121 -5.15 25.10 0.64
C ARG A 121 -4.31 23.84 0.70
N ALA A 122 -4.61 22.88 -0.16
CA ALA A 122 -3.79 21.71 -0.40
C ALA A 122 -3.43 21.66 -1.89
N SER A 123 -2.19 21.28 -2.21
CA SER A 123 -1.72 21.10 -3.57
C SER A 123 -0.92 19.82 -3.65
N LEU A 124 -1.15 19.04 -4.71
CA LEU A 124 -0.46 17.78 -4.94
C LEU A 124 0.28 17.89 -6.28
N VAL A 125 1.58 17.64 -6.27
CA VAL A 125 2.43 17.69 -7.47
C VAL A 125 3.07 16.33 -7.66
N SER A 126 2.86 15.71 -8.82
CA SER A 126 3.51 14.46 -9.19
C SER A 126 4.89 14.70 -9.79
N VAL A 127 5.87 13.92 -9.36
CA VAL A 127 7.22 13.89 -9.93
C VAL A 127 7.34 12.64 -10.81
N PRO A 128 7.68 12.76 -12.11
CA PRO A 128 7.80 11.60 -12.98
C PRO A 128 8.87 10.62 -12.50
N ARG A 129 8.51 9.34 -12.31
CA ARG A 129 9.40 8.29 -11.77
C ARG A 129 10.66 8.05 -12.60
N ASP A 130 10.62 8.40 -13.88
CA ASP A 130 11.70 8.23 -14.85
C ASP A 130 12.61 9.47 -14.97
N LEU A 131 12.40 10.51 -14.17
CA LEU A 131 13.26 11.69 -14.17
C LEU A 131 14.71 11.29 -13.87
N TYR A 132 15.65 11.73 -14.69
CA TYR A 132 17.07 11.39 -14.55
C TYR A 132 17.77 12.40 -13.64
N VAL A 133 18.30 11.93 -12.52
CA VAL A 133 18.80 12.76 -11.41
C VAL A 133 20.16 12.27 -10.90
N LYS A 134 20.95 13.16 -10.31
CA LYS A 134 22.15 12.78 -9.54
C LYS A 134 21.69 12.12 -8.24
N VAL A 135 22.21 10.94 -7.95
CA VAL A 135 21.85 10.23 -6.71
C VAL A 135 22.58 10.90 -5.53
N PRO A 136 21.88 11.38 -4.49
CA PRO A 136 22.53 11.99 -3.34
C PRO A 136 23.59 11.09 -2.70
N GLY A 137 24.74 11.67 -2.37
CA GLY A 137 25.87 10.93 -1.80
C GLY A 137 26.59 9.98 -2.78
N ARG A 138 26.28 10.02 -4.08
CA ARG A 138 26.95 9.21 -5.12
C ARG A 138 27.32 10.06 -6.34
N GLU A 139 28.30 9.61 -7.11
CA GLU A 139 28.71 10.27 -8.36
C GLU A 139 27.90 9.82 -9.58
N GLU A 140 27.00 8.84 -9.40
CA GLU A 140 26.20 8.30 -10.48
C GLU A 140 24.85 9.02 -10.64
N GLN A 141 24.32 8.98 -11.87
CA GLN A 141 22.96 9.40 -12.18
C GLN A 141 22.07 8.19 -12.42
N ARG A 142 20.80 8.29 -12.01
CA ARG A 142 19.79 7.24 -12.16
C ARG A 142 18.43 7.88 -12.38
N LYS A 143 17.46 7.07 -12.81
CA LYS A 143 16.05 7.42 -12.70
C LYS A 143 15.70 7.62 -11.23
N ILE A 144 14.88 8.63 -10.93
CA ILE A 144 14.55 9.04 -9.56
C ILE A 144 13.86 7.91 -8.77
N ASN A 145 13.13 7.01 -9.44
CA ASN A 145 12.52 5.85 -8.80
C ASN A 145 13.51 4.92 -8.09
N ALA A 146 14.77 4.90 -8.53
CA ALA A 146 15.81 4.06 -7.94
C ALA A 146 16.46 4.69 -6.70
N VAL A 147 16.30 6.00 -6.48
CA VAL A 147 17.02 6.72 -5.42
C VAL A 147 16.68 6.18 -4.03
N TYR A 148 15.41 5.84 -3.78
CA TYR A 148 15.01 5.24 -2.49
C TYR A 148 15.77 3.94 -2.21
N ALA A 149 15.78 3.01 -3.17
CA ALA A 149 16.46 1.72 -3.02
C ALA A 149 17.97 1.89 -2.78
N LEU A 150 18.61 2.80 -3.52
CA LEU A 150 20.03 3.10 -3.38
C LEU A 150 20.37 3.78 -2.04
N GLY A 151 19.46 4.59 -1.52
CA GLY A 151 19.61 5.18 -0.19
C GLY A 151 19.52 4.14 0.92
N GLU A 152 18.60 3.19 0.83
CA GLU A 152 18.47 2.10 1.83
C GLU A 152 19.69 1.17 1.87
N GLU A 153 20.44 1.02 0.77
CA GLU A 153 21.72 0.28 0.75
C GLU A 153 22.77 0.89 1.70
N ARG A 154 22.71 2.21 1.95
CA ARG A 154 23.63 2.91 2.86
C ARG A 154 23.26 2.72 4.33
N GLY A 155 22.01 2.37 4.62
CA GLY A 155 21.48 2.20 5.95
C GLY A 155 19.99 2.52 6.03
N LYS A 156 19.35 1.97 7.06
CA LYS A 156 17.91 2.15 7.29
C LYS A 156 17.56 3.63 7.39
N GLY A 157 16.65 4.09 6.53
CA GLY A 157 16.18 5.48 6.47
C GLY A 157 16.94 6.36 5.48
N GLY A 158 18.04 5.86 4.89
CA GLY A 158 18.78 6.58 3.85
C GLY A 158 17.95 6.80 2.58
N GLY A 159 17.04 5.89 2.26
CA GLY A 159 16.14 6.03 1.11
C GLY A 159 15.20 7.23 1.25
N ILE A 160 14.68 7.46 2.45
CA ILE A 160 13.82 8.62 2.74
C ILE A 160 14.63 9.92 2.67
N GLU A 161 15.83 9.95 3.24
CA GLU A 161 16.70 11.14 3.25
C GLU A 161 17.11 11.54 1.83
N ASP A 162 17.60 10.58 1.04
CA ASP A 162 18.04 10.82 -0.34
C ASP A 162 16.86 11.24 -1.22
N MET A 163 15.68 10.61 -1.07
CA MET A 163 14.47 11.00 -1.81
C MET A 163 14.00 12.42 -1.47
N ARG A 164 13.99 12.81 -0.19
CA ARG A 164 13.62 14.18 0.21
C ARG A 164 14.58 15.22 -0.35
N THR A 165 15.88 14.91 -0.33
CA THR A 165 16.92 15.78 -0.87
C THR A 165 16.72 16.00 -2.36
N ILE A 166 16.66 14.91 -3.15
CA ILE A 166 16.60 15.04 -4.61
C ILE A 166 15.25 15.58 -5.09
N VAL A 167 14.13 15.22 -4.45
CA VAL A 167 12.82 15.79 -4.80
C VAL A 167 12.75 17.26 -4.41
N GLY A 168 13.37 17.65 -3.29
CA GLY A 168 13.50 19.05 -2.90
C GLY A 168 14.30 19.86 -3.92
N GLU A 169 15.40 19.32 -4.44
CA GLU A 169 16.19 19.94 -5.51
C GLU A 169 15.39 20.09 -6.83
N VAL A 170 14.66 19.04 -7.22
CA VAL A 170 13.84 19.04 -8.45
C VAL A 170 12.68 20.03 -8.36
N THR A 171 12.05 20.16 -7.19
CA THR A 171 10.84 20.96 -7.00
C THR A 171 11.12 22.38 -6.47
N GLY A 172 12.30 22.60 -5.91
CA GLY A 172 12.65 23.83 -5.18
C GLY A 172 11.96 23.96 -3.81
N LEU A 173 11.44 22.87 -3.24
CA LEU A 173 10.70 22.86 -1.97
C LEU A 173 11.55 22.28 -0.83
N ASP A 174 11.46 22.87 0.38
CA ASP A 174 11.91 22.17 1.59
C ASP A 174 10.87 21.11 1.96
N ILE A 175 11.29 19.86 2.05
CA ILE A 175 10.40 18.72 2.30
C ILE A 175 10.79 18.08 3.64
N PRO A 176 10.16 18.52 4.74
CA PRO A 176 10.46 18.06 6.10
C PRO A 176 9.90 16.68 6.45
N TYR A 177 8.92 16.17 5.71
CA TYR A 177 8.19 14.94 6.01
C TYR A 177 8.11 14.00 4.81
N ALA A 178 8.03 12.70 5.07
CA ALA A 178 7.82 11.68 4.05
C ALA A 178 6.92 10.56 4.56
N ILE A 179 6.11 10.01 3.67
CA ILE A 179 5.28 8.83 3.88
C ILE A 179 5.61 7.84 2.76
N VAL A 180 5.85 6.60 3.15
CA VAL A 180 6.09 5.48 2.23
C VAL A 180 4.94 4.51 2.37
N ILE A 181 4.28 4.18 1.26
CA ILE A 181 3.19 3.23 1.20
C ILE A 181 3.53 2.12 0.20
N ASN A 182 3.32 0.87 0.60
CA ASN A 182 3.37 -0.27 -0.31
C ASN A 182 1.97 -0.59 -0.84
N PHE A 183 1.85 -1.50 -1.80
CA PHE A 183 0.55 -1.89 -2.35
C PHE A 183 -0.42 -2.40 -1.28
N GLN A 184 0.04 -3.24 -0.34
CA GLN A 184 -0.84 -3.72 0.73
C GLN A 184 -1.38 -2.57 1.58
N GLY A 185 -0.53 -1.62 1.96
CA GLY A 185 -0.95 -0.44 2.72
C GLY A 185 -1.91 0.45 1.95
N PHE A 186 -1.79 0.52 0.62
CA PHE A 186 -2.73 1.23 -0.24
C PHE A 186 -4.09 0.53 -0.30
N THR A 187 -4.11 -0.79 -0.51
CA THR A 187 -5.31 -1.63 -0.42
C THR A 187 -6.02 -1.46 0.91
N ASP A 188 -5.29 -1.56 2.02
CA ASP A 188 -5.83 -1.42 3.37
C ASP A 188 -6.42 -0.02 3.59
N LEU A 189 -5.78 1.02 3.05
CA LEU A 189 -6.27 2.41 3.12
C LEU A 189 -7.58 2.58 2.36
N VAL A 190 -7.67 2.09 1.12
CA VAL A 190 -8.89 2.16 0.29
C VAL A 190 -10.03 1.41 0.97
N ASN A 191 -9.77 0.21 1.49
CA ASN A 191 -10.77 -0.58 2.22
C ASN A 191 -11.22 0.12 3.52
N ALA A 192 -10.30 0.78 4.23
CA ALA A 192 -10.63 1.50 5.46
C ALA A 192 -11.54 2.72 5.24
N ILE A 193 -11.47 3.37 4.07
CA ILE A 193 -12.35 4.50 3.72
C ILE A 193 -13.67 4.06 3.06
N GLY A 194 -13.87 2.75 2.88
CA GLY A 194 -15.08 2.18 2.29
C GLY A 194 -15.08 2.11 0.76
N GLY A 195 -13.90 2.07 0.15
CA GLY A 195 -13.73 2.09 -1.30
C GLY A 195 -13.66 3.50 -1.89
N ILE A 196 -13.47 3.58 -3.20
CA ILE A 196 -13.44 4.83 -3.97
C ILE A 196 -14.31 4.72 -5.21
N THR A 197 -14.81 5.86 -5.69
CA THR A 197 -15.48 5.93 -7.00
C THR A 197 -14.54 6.57 -8.02
N VAL A 198 -14.24 5.85 -9.10
CA VAL A 198 -13.44 6.35 -10.23
C VAL A 198 -14.36 6.52 -11.44
N ASN A 199 -14.40 7.74 -11.99
CA ASN A 199 -15.17 8.02 -13.19
C ASN A 199 -14.27 8.01 -14.42
N LEU A 200 -14.59 7.16 -15.39
CA LEU A 200 -13.85 7.04 -16.65
C LEU A 200 -14.64 7.63 -17.80
N ASN A 201 -14.00 8.46 -18.63
CA ASN A 201 -14.65 9.02 -19.83
C ASN A 201 -14.92 7.93 -20.87
N GLU A 202 -14.02 6.96 -20.98
CA GLU A 202 -14.09 5.82 -21.91
C GLU A 202 -13.73 4.54 -21.17
N SER A 203 -14.17 3.39 -21.68
CA SER A 203 -13.78 2.11 -21.11
C SER A 203 -12.26 1.93 -21.18
N PHE A 204 -11.66 1.50 -20.08
CA PHE A 204 -10.24 1.19 -19.99
C PHE A 204 -10.06 -0.32 -19.90
N SER A 205 -9.16 -0.86 -20.69
CA SER A 205 -8.80 -2.28 -20.65
C SER A 205 -7.28 -2.39 -20.74
N GLU A 206 -6.64 -2.86 -19.67
CA GLU A 206 -5.22 -3.18 -19.65
C GLU A 206 -5.05 -4.68 -19.45
N GLY A 207 -4.82 -5.38 -20.56
CA GLY A 207 -4.58 -6.82 -20.59
C GLY A 207 -3.14 -7.19 -20.93
N MET A 208 -2.31 -6.24 -21.35
CA MET A 208 -0.98 -6.48 -21.91
C MET A 208 0.14 -6.16 -20.92
N GLN A 209 0.06 -5.07 -20.18
CA GLN A 209 1.12 -4.66 -19.24
C GLN A 209 1.44 -5.74 -18.18
N PHE A 210 0.48 -6.62 -17.84
CA PHE A 210 0.66 -7.72 -16.89
C PHE A 210 0.58 -9.13 -17.50
N ARG A 211 0.40 -9.24 -18.83
CA ARG A 211 0.32 -10.55 -19.54
C ARG A 211 1.06 -10.55 -20.89
N GLU A 212 1.90 -9.56 -21.17
CA GLU A 212 2.72 -9.59 -22.37
C GLU A 212 3.68 -10.79 -22.32
N PRO A 213 3.82 -11.53 -23.43
CA PRO A 213 4.72 -12.66 -23.48
C PRO A 213 6.16 -12.15 -23.65
N HIS A 214 7.03 -12.42 -22.69
CA HIS A 214 8.45 -12.08 -22.73
C HIS A 214 9.29 -13.30 -23.07
N VAL A 215 10.56 -13.10 -23.45
CA VAL A 215 11.51 -14.22 -23.62
C VAL A 215 11.51 -15.06 -22.35
N CYS A 216 11.30 -16.37 -22.51
CA CYS A 216 11.26 -17.28 -21.38
C CYS A 216 12.54 -17.20 -20.55
N ASP A 217 12.37 -17.17 -19.23
CA ASP A 217 13.46 -17.18 -18.26
C ASP A 217 13.22 -18.22 -17.16
N ALA A 218 14.21 -18.42 -16.28
CA ALA A 218 14.17 -19.47 -15.26
C ALA A 218 13.31 -19.14 -14.03
N ASN A 219 12.93 -17.88 -13.84
CA ASN A 219 12.40 -17.32 -12.61
C ASN A 219 10.98 -16.75 -12.78
N VAL A 220 10.76 -15.88 -13.78
CA VAL A 220 9.56 -15.05 -13.92
C VAL A 220 8.71 -15.55 -15.10
N TYR A 221 9.20 -15.45 -16.32
CA TYR A 221 8.46 -15.82 -17.53
C TYR A 221 8.64 -17.31 -17.85
N THR A 222 7.83 -18.16 -17.20
CA THR A 222 8.02 -19.62 -17.22
C THR A 222 6.90 -20.39 -17.93
N VAL A 223 5.80 -19.75 -18.31
CA VAL A 223 4.63 -20.41 -18.94
C VAL A 223 4.62 -20.16 -20.45
N PRO A 224 4.93 -21.13 -21.32
CA PRO A 224 5.00 -20.91 -22.77
C PRO A 224 3.69 -20.40 -23.38
N THR A 225 3.82 -19.48 -24.33
CA THR A 225 2.70 -19.00 -25.16
C THR A 225 2.02 -20.12 -25.94
N ARG A 226 0.69 -20.03 -26.09
CA ARG A 226 -0.12 -20.95 -26.91
C ARG A 226 -1.10 -20.16 -27.78
N PRO A 227 -0.95 -20.16 -29.11
CA PRO A 227 0.09 -20.82 -29.90
C PRO A 227 1.51 -20.26 -29.61
N PRO A 228 2.60 -21.01 -29.89
CA PRO A 228 3.96 -20.56 -29.62
C PRO A 228 4.29 -19.26 -30.37
N GLN A 229 4.76 -18.26 -29.63
CA GLN A 229 5.24 -16.98 -30.15
C GLN A 229 6.75 -16.86 -29.92
N TYR A 230 7.45 -16.09 -30.77
CA TYR A 230 8.90 -15.97 -30.73
C TYR A 230 9.36 -14.52 -30.90
N GLU A 231 10.43 -14.14 -30.18
CA GLU A 231 11.23 -12.95 -30.49
C GLU A 231 12.46 -13.36 -31.32
N HIS A 232 12.67 -12.67 -32.44
CA HIS A 232 13.80 -12.93 -33.33
C HIS A 232 14.86 -11.84 -33.24
N LYS A 233 16.13 -12.24 -33.07
CA LYS A 233 17.28 -11.33 -33.23
C LYS A 233 17.85 -11.48 -34.63
N TYR A 234 17.97 -10.36 -35.34
CA TYR A 234 18.44 -10.30 -36.71
C TYR A 234 19.86 -9.76 -36.79
N TYR A 235 20.67 -10.33 -37.67
CA TYR A 235 21.98 -9.80 -38.04
C TYR A 235 22.01 -9.48 -39.52
N THR A 236 22.79 -8.46 -39.87
CA THR A 236 22.95 -7.98 -41.26
C THR A 236 24.28 -8.49 -41.80
N ARG A 237 24.26 -9.12 -42.97
CA ARG A 237 25.49 -9.54 -43.67
C ARG A 237 26.18 -8.32 -44.27
N SER A 238 27.46 -8.48 -44.63
CA SER A 238 28.23 -7.46 -45.38
C SER A 238 27.52 -7.03 -46.68
N GLU A 239 26.77 -7.95 -47.29
CA GLU A 239 25.95 -7.74 -48.50
C GLU A 239 24.59 -7.07 -48.23
N GLY A 240 24.30 -6.65 -46.98
CA GLY A 240 23.07 -5.95 -46.60
C GLY A 240 21.85 -6.85 -46.31
N THR A 241 21.93 -8.15 -46.59
CA THR A 241 20.82 -9.09 -46.31
C THR A 241 20.70 -9.38 -44.80
N ARG A 242 19.48 -9.29 -44.24
CA ARG A 242 19.19 -9.63 -42.84
C ARG A 242 18.77 -11.10 -42.71
N TYR A 243 19.26 -11.79 -41.68
CA TYR A 243 18.84 -13.16 -41.35
C TYR A 243 18.55 -13.29 -39.85
N ILE A 244 17.69 -14.24 -39.49
CA ILE A 244 17.41 -14.57 -38.08
C ILE A 244 18.62 -15.33 -37.54
N ALA A 245 19.32 -14.76 -36.56
CA ALA A 245 20.44 -15.45 -35.92
C ALA A 245 20.00 -16.23 -34.67
N LYS A 246 19.00 -15.72 -33.95
CA LYS A 246 18.45 -16.36 -32.76
C LYS A 246 16.94 -16.16 -32.70
N SER A 247 16.25 -17.19 -32.24
CA SER A 247 14.81 -17.18 -31.98
C SER A 247 14.58 -17.60 -30.53
N TYR A 248 13.84 -16.80 -29.79
CA TYR A 248 13.55 -17.03 -28.38
C TYR A 248 12.07 -17.27 -28.19
N LEU A 249 11.70 -18.39 -27.57
CA LEU A 249 10.31 -18.67 -27.23
C LEU A 249 9.81 -17.64 -26.23
N LEU A 250 8.57 -17.18 -26.41
CA LEU A 250 7.94 -16.28 -25.47
C LEU A 250 7.07 -17.04 -24.46
N CYS A 251 7.14 -16.60 -23.21
CA CYS A 251 6.43 -17.12 -22.06
C CYS A 251 5.68 -15.99 -21.32
N TYR A 252 4.56 -16.36 -20.70
CA TYR A 252 3.86 -15.56 -19.71
C TYR A 252 4.48 -15.74 -18.32
N ASN A 253 4.31 -14.73 -17.47
CA ASN A 253 4.56 -14.86 -16.05
C ASN A 253 3.54 -15.85 -15.46
N LYS A 254 4.02 -16.79 -14.63
CA LYS A 254 3.15 -17.78 -13.96
C LYS A 254 2.29 -17.12 -12.88
N ASP A 255 2.83 -16.10 -12.23
CA ASP A 255 2.20 -15.39 -11.14
C ASP A 255 1.58 -14.13 -11.75
N GLN A 256 0.25 -14.03 -11.67
CA GLN A 256 -0.45 -12.83 -12.13
C GLN A 256 -0.03 -11.68 -11.22
N GLU A 257 0.61 -10.64 -11.78
CA GLU A 257 0.88 -9.44 -11.01
C GLU A 257 -0.44 -8.80 -10.55
N TRP A 258 -0.37 -8.04 -9.45
CA TRP A 258 -1.51 -7.34 -8.87
C TRP A 258 -2.14 -6.43 -9.93
N GLY A 259 -3.42 -6.66 -10.24
CA GLY A 259 -4.18 -5.92 -11.26
C GLY A 259 -4.83 -6.80 -12.33
N GLY A 260 -4.28 -7.99 -12.62
CA GLY A 260 -4.90 -8.94 -13.56
C GLY A 260 -5.25 -8.37 -14.94
N GLY A 261 -6.28 -8.93 -15.58
CA GLY A 261 -6.93 -8.29 -16.73
C GLY A 261 -7.83 -7.19 -16.20
N PHE A 262 -7.34 -5.95 -16.27
CA PHE A 262 -8.03 -4.82 -15.66
C PHE A 262 -8.93 -4.16 -16.70
N GLU A 263 -10.22 -4.50 -16.65
CA GLU A 263 -11.25 -3.94 -17.53
C GLU A 263 -12.24 -3.12 -16.70
N LEU A 264 -12.28 -1.82 -16.94
CA LEU A 264 -13.25 -0.90 -16.35
C LEU A 264 -14.12 -0.28 -17.44
N PRO A 265 -15.46 -0.36 -17.32
CA PRO A 265 -16.36 0.34 -18.24
C PRO A 265 -16.24 1.86 -18.08
N GLY A 266 -16.65 2.58 -19.12
CA GLY A 266 -16.85 4.03 -19.02
C GLY A 266 -17.96 4.37 -18.02
N GLY A 267 -17.82 5.48 -17.32
CA GLY A 267 -18.71 5.93 -16.26
C GLY A 267 -18.13 5.71 -14.86
N ALA A 268 -19.00 5.75 -13.85
CA ALA A 268 -18.64 5.62 -12.45
C ALA A 268 -18.42 4.14 -12.09
N ASN A 269 -17.23 3.85 -11.55
CA ASN A 269 -16.82 2.54 -11.08
C ASN A 269 -16.52 2.62 -9.59
N GLU A 270 -17.18 1.79 -8.78
CA GLU A 270 -16.85 1.62 -7.37
C GLU A 270 -15.74 0.58 -7.25
N LEU A 271 -14.64 0.95 -6.61
CA LEU A 271 -13.45 0.13 -6.44
C LEU A 271 -13.14 -0.02 -4.95
N ASP A 272 -12.88 -1.25 -4.53
CA ASP A 272 -12.26 -1.59 -3.25
C ASP A 272 -10.77 -1.90 -3.45
N GLY A 273 -10.07 -2.13 -2.34
CA GLY A 273 -8.61 -2.32 -2.29
C GLY A 273 -8.18 -3.76 -2.45
#